data_AF-B4QJK7-F1
#
_entry.id   AF-B4QJK7-F1
#
_cell.length_a   1.000
_cell.length_b   1.000
_cell.length_c   1.000
_cell.angle_alpha   90.00
_cell.angle_beta   90.00
_cell.angle_gamma   90.00
#
_symmetry.space_group_name_H-M   'P 1'
#
loop_
_entity.id
_entity.type
_entity.pdbx_description
1 polymer ?
#
loop_
_entity_poly.entity_id
_entity_poly.type
_entity_poly.pdbx_seq_one_letter_code
_entity_poly.pdbx_strand_id
1 'polypeptide(L)' 'MRQCWHFESCARPTFAELVESFDGILQQASSNPNDAYLDLSMPMLETPPSSGDEDDGSDTETFRETSPLRYQYTYKFN' A
#
# COMPACT_ATOMS: atom_id res chain seq x y z
N MET A 1 1.00 9.43 1.30
CA MET A 1 1.16 8.05 0.77
C MET A 1 2.43 7.84 -0.05
N ARG A 2 2.61 8.45 -1.23
CA ARG A 2 3.82 8.23 -2.07
C ARG A 2 5.15 8.45 -1.35
N GLN A 3 5.24 9.47 -0.50
CA GLN A 3 6.45 9.78 0.30
C GLN A 3 6.83 8.65 1.27
N CYS A 4 5.87 7.84 1.74
CA CYS A 4 6.15 6.69 2.60
C CYS A 4 6.90 5.57 1.86
N TRP A 5 6.88 5.58 0.52
CA TRP A 5 7.55 4.60 -0.34
C TRP A 5 8.87 5.11 -0.90
N HIS A 6 9.47 6.10 -0.25
CA HIS A 6 10.78 6.60 -0.66
C HIS A 6 11.85 5.49 -0.56
N PHE A 7 12.77 5.46 -1.52
CA PHE A 7 13.84 4.46 -1.58
C PHE A 7 14.70 4.52 -0.31
N GLU A 8 15.26 5.69 -0.02
CA GLU A 8 15.95 5.95 1.24
C GLU A 8 14.98 5.98 2.42
N SER A 9 15.27 5.21 3.47
CA SER A 9 14.44 5.12 4.68
C SER A 9 14.38 6.44 5.46
N CYS A 10 15.49 7.19 5.51
CA CYS A 10 15.58 8.47 6.22
C CYS A 10 14.80 9.61 5.55
N ALA A 11 14.43 9.44 4.28
CA ALA A 11 13.61 10.41 3.54
C ALA A 11 12.10 10.07 3.59
N ARG A 12 11.74 8.95 4.23
CA ARG A 12 10.34 8.64 4.53
C ARG A 12 9.89 9.49 5.72
N PRO A 13 8.65 10.01 5.71
CA PRO A 13 8.14 10.74 6.84
C PRO A 13 8.01 9.83 8.06
N THR A 14 8.31 10.40 9.21
CA THR A 14 8.01 9.81 10.51
C THR A 14 6.51 9.80 10.77
N PHE A 15 6.08 9.01 11.76
CA PHE A 15 4.68 9.00 12.16
C PHE A 15 4.20 10.37 12.67
N ALA A 16 5.06 11.13 13.36
CA ALA A 16 4.72 12.46 13.84
C ALA A 16 4.43 13.44 12.69
N GLU A 17 5.31 13.46 11.68
CA GLU A 17 5.13 14.31 10.49
C GLU A 17 3.87 13.91 9.68
N LEU A 18 3.56 12.62 9.62
CA LEU A 18 2.32 12.15 9.00
C LEU A 18 1.08 12.68 9.73
N VAL A 19 1.04 12.58 11.06
CA VAL A 19 -0.08 13.07 11.87
C VAL A 19 -0.28 14.57 11.69
N GLU A 20 0.79 15.35 11.75
CA GLU A 20 0.74 16.81 11.53
C GLU A 20 0.23 17.15 10.12
N SER A 21 0.69 16.42 9.10
CA SER A 21 0.23 16.63 7.73
C SER A 21 -1.26 16.31 7.54
N PHE A 22 -1.76 15.27 8.21
CA PHE A 22 -3.17 14.89 8.13
C PHE A 22 -4.07 15.87 8.89
N ASP A 23 -3.63 16.38 10.03
CA ASP A 23 -4.36 17.42 10.77
C ASP A 23 -4.56 18.67 9.91
N GLY A 24 -3.50 19.13 9.23
CA GLY A 24 -3.58 20.25 8.30
C GLY A 24 -4.56 20.00 7.13
N ILE A 25 -4.57 18.79 6.57
CA ILE A 25 -5.51 18.41 5.51
C ILE A 25 -6.96 18.43 6.01
N LEU A 26 -7.21 17.89 7.21
CA LEU A 26 -8.55 17.87 7.81
C LEU A 26 -9.06 19.29 8.13
N GLN A 27 -8.17 20.17 8.60
CA GLN A 27 -8.51 21.55 8.88
C GLN A 27 -8.85 22.35 7.61
N GLN A 28 -8.14 22.10 6.51
CA GLN A 28 -8.44 22.69 5.20
C GLN A 28 -9.78 22.18 4.65
N ALA A 29 -10.00 20.85 4.71
CA ALA A 29 -11.23 20.22 4.24
C ALA A 29 -12.48 20.67 5.04
N SER A 30 -12.32 20.98 6.34
CA SER A 30 -13.44 21.50 7.15
C SER A 30 -13.77 22.97 6.86
N SER A 31 -12.82 23.74 6.33
CA SER A 31 -12.98 25.17 6.05
C SER A 31 -13.52 25.46 4.65
N ASN A 32 -13.26 24.59 3.67
CA ASN A 32 -13.78 24.71 2.31
C ASN A 32 -14.22 23.34 1.76
N PRO A 33 -15.54 23.09 1.60
CA PRO A 33 -16.05 21.81 1.13
C PRO A 33 -15.72 21.50 -0.35
N ASN A 34 -15.20 22.47 -1.12
CA ASN A 34 -14.73 22.24 -2.50
C ASN A 34 -13.26 21.81 -2.57
N ASP A 35 -12.47 21.95 -1.49
CA ASP A 35 -11.09 21.43 -1.38
C ASP A 35 -11.12 20.02 -0.74
N ALA A 36 -12.01 19.17 -1.24
CA ALA A 36 -12.24 17.85 -0.70
C ALA A 36 -11.02 16.95 -0.96
N TYR A 37 -10.11 16.89 0.01
CA TYR A 37 -9.05 15.88 0.08
C TYR A 37 -9.60 14.46 0.22
N LEU A 38 -10.88 14.32 0.59
CA LEU A 38 -11.61 13.07 0.69
C LEU A 38 -13.01 13.25 0.08
N ASP A 39 -13.23 12.63 -1.08
CA ASP A 39 -14.54 12.59 -1.73
C ASP A 39 -15.33 11.36 -1.25
N LEU A 40 -16.22 11.60 -0.29
CA LEU A 40 -17.13 10.59 0.26
C LEU A 40 -18.38 10.37 -0.60
N SER A 41 -18.53 11.09 -1.72
CA SER A 41 -19.63 10.89 -2.66
C SER A 41 -19.35 9.75 -3.65
N MET A 42 -18.11 9.27 -3.71
CA MET A 42 -17.77 8.08 -4.49
C MET A 42 -18.55 6.87 -3.97
N PRO A 43 -19.17 6.07 -4.86
CA PRO A 43 -19.86 4.87 -4.45
C PRO A 43 -18.88 3.93 -3.74
N MET A 44 -19.30 3.35 -2.60
CA MET A 44 -18.50 2.33 -1.92
C MET A 44 -18.33 1.15 -2.87
N LEU A 45 -17.14 1.02 -3.46
CA LEU A 45 -16.75 -0.19 -4.16
C LEU A 45 -16.62 -1.29 -3.12
N GLU A 46 -17.29 -2.42 -3.35
CA GLU A 46 -17.04 -3.62 -2.54
C GLU A 46 -15.57 -3.99 -2.71
N THR A 47 -14.78 -3.81 -1.65
CA THR A 47 -13.42 -4.32 -1.63
C THR A 47 -13.48 -5.84 -1.56
N PRO A 48 -12.63 -6.56 -2.32
CA PRO A 48 -12.54 -8.01 -2.17
C PRO A 48 -12.30 -8.36 -0.71
N PRO A 49 -12.81 -9.50 -0.22
CA PRO A 49 -12.53 -9.96 1.13
C PRO A 49 -11.01 -9.96 1.33
N SER A 50 -10.56 -9.46 2.48
CA SER A 50 -9.14 -9.54 2.86
C SER A 50 -8.70 -11.00 2.68
N SER A 51 -7.57 -11.23 2.02
CA SER A 51 -6.99 -12.56 1.92
C SER A 51 -6.93 -13.15 3.33
N GLY A 52 -7.68 -14.23 3.56
CA GLY A 52 -7.76 -14.84 4.88
C GLY A 52 -6.37 -15.28 5.29
N ASP A 53 -5.94 -14.89 6.49
CA ASP A 53 -4.87 -15.58 7.19
C ASP A 53 -5.41 -16.97 7.53
N GLU A 54 -5.30 -17.90 6.58
CA GLU A 54 -5.50 -19.32 6.87
C GLU A 54 -4.40 -19.70 7.88
N ASP A 55 -4.81 -19.89 9.13
CA ASP A 55 -4.01 -20.50 10.19
C ASP A 55 -3.63 -21.91 9.72
N ASP A 56 -2.51 -22.04 9.01
CA ASP A 56 -1.90 -23.33 8.67
C ASP A 56 -1.27 -23.93 9.92
N GLY A 57 -2.15 -24.36 10.81
CA GLY A 57 -1.81 -25.20 11.94
C GLY A 57 -1.60 -26.63 11.46
N SER A 58 -0.33 -27.07 11.49
CA SER A 58 0.15 -28.47 11.56
C SER A 58 0.42 -29.21 10.24
N ASP A 59 1.72 -29.21 9.88
CA ASP A 59 2.53 -30.34 9.37
C ASP A 59 1.97 -31.21 8.23
N THR A 60 2.47 -31.00 7.00
CA THR A 60 3.04 -32.10 6.20
C THR A 60 3.81 -31.57 4.98
N GLU A 61 5.04 -32.06 4.83
CA GLU A 61 5.91 -31.91 3.66
C GLU A 61 5.16 -32.14 2.34
N THR A 62 5.04 -31.12 1.48
CA THR A 62 5.00 -31.31 0.03
C THR A 62 5.51 -30.05 -0.67
N PHE A 63 6.84 -29.94 -0.74
CA PHE A 63 7.51 -29.26 -1.85
C PHE A 63 7.01 -29.88 -3.17
N ARG A 64 6.13 -29.18 -3.89
CA ARG A 64 5.85 -29.43 -5.30
C ARG A 64 6.25 -28.22 -6.12
N GLU A 65 7.55 -28.13 -6.32
CA GLU A 65 8.15 -27.42 -7.43
C GLU A 65 7.59 -27.95 -8.76
N THR A 66 6.65 -27.22 -9.36
CA THR A 66 6.36 -27.30 -10.80
C THR A 66 5.89 -25.95 -11.35
N SER A 67 6.83 -25.07 -11.69
CA SER A 67 6.95 -24.48 -13.04
C SER A 67 7.93 -23.29 -13.05
N PRO A 68 8.97 -23.32 -13.91
CA PRO A 68 10.00 -22.32 -13.94
C PRO A 68 9.58 -21.16 -14.85
N LEU A 69 9.07 -20.08 -14.28
CA LEU A 69 9.14 -18.77 -14.93
C LEU A 69 9.97 -17.82 -14.06
N ARG A 70 11.23 -18.22 -13.88
CA ARG A 70 12.32 -17.31 -13.54
C ARG A 70 12.39 -16.29 -14.67
N TYR A 71 11.75 -15.14 -14.50
CA TYR A 71 11.97 -13.96 -15.32
C TYR A 71 13.46 -13.58 -15.22
N GLN A 72 14.29 -14.16 -16.09
CA GLN A 72 15.63 -13.69 -16.35
C GLN A 72 15.51 -12.55 -17.37
N TYR A 73 15.41 -11.32 -16.88
CA TYR A 73 15.73 -10.16 -17.71
C TYR A 73 17.23 -10.23 -18.03
N THR A 74 17.57 -10.72 -19.23
CA THR A 74 18.94 -10.58 -19.75
C THR A 74 19.05 -9.22 -20.41
N TYR A 75 19.75 -8.29 -19.75
CA TYR A 75 20.18 -7.05 -20.40
C TYR A 75 21.23 -7.40 -21.45
N LYS A 76 20.86 -7.27 -22.73
CA LYS A 76 21.80 -7.30 -23.85
C LYS A 76 22.37 -5.89 -24.00
N PHE A 77 23.60 -5.69 -23.53
CA PHE A 77 24.40 -4.55 -23.97
C PHE A 77 24.73 -4.75 -25.46
N ASN A 78 24.45 -3.73 -26.27
CA ASN A 78 24.90 -3.63 -27.65
C ASN A 78 25.87 -2.46 -27.80
#